data_AF-A0A7C5GDV0-F1
#
_entry.id   AF-A0A7C5GDV0-F1
#
_cell.length_a   1.000
_cell.length_b   1.000
_cell.length_c   1.000
_cell.angle_alpha   90.00
_cell.angle_beta   90.00
_cell.angle_gamma   90.00
#
_symmetry.space_group_name_H-M   'P 1'
#
loop_
_entity.id
_entity.type
_entity.pdbx_description
1 polymer ?
#
loop_
_entity_poly.entity_id
_entity_poly.type
_entity_poly.pdbx_seq_one_letter_code
_entity_poly.pdbx_strand_id
1 'polypeptide(L)'
;KKFNKYLEDTIIDRVGGFYMFFKTWTDDIISNIKSLNESLKQIDFRESPKTYIKLDHKFKSNENVKEFKELLHNAISRVTDLDKTVDGKRLHFENNILPLIDKLEDEKWREKVLDVRSWYEYKAEEYYREDEQKFKTYSGMGHLSGGEKAQLTFTILGSAIAYQFGLTKDGLQSNSFRFIAIDEAFKAQDEDKARYLLKLCKQLHLQLLVVTPADNIHIVENDISFVHYVERKNETTSWLYDMSIEQFNKEQSKYTDS
;
A
#
# COMPACT_ATOMS: atom_id res chain seq x y z
N LYS A 1 -32.38 39.10 3.63
CA LYS A 1 -31.58 39.16 4.89
C LYS A 1 -31.16 37.78 5.40
N LYS A 2 -32.06 36.83 5.72
CA LYS A 2 -31.67 35.46 6.14
C LYS A 2 -30.90 34.66 5.06
N PHE A 3 -31.31 34.76 3.79
CA PHE A 3 -30.66 34.11 2.66
C PHE A 3 -29.22 34.63 2.43
N ASN A 4 -29.02 35.95 2.39
CA ASN A 4 -27.68 36.54 2.24
C ASN A 4 -26.74 36.15 3.40
N LYS A 5 -27.24 36.09 4.65
CA LYS A 5 -26.42 35.64 5.79
C LYS A 5 -26.05 34.15 5.73
N TYR A 6 -26.92 33.31 5.18
CA TYR A 6 -26.65 31.89 4.94
C TYR A 6 -25.59 31.69 3.83
N LEU A 7 -25.64 32.52 2.78
CA LEU A 7 -24.61 32.61 1.74
C LEU A 7 -23.27 33.11 2.29
N GLU A 8 -23.29 34.12 3.17
CA GLU A 8 -22.12 34.81 3.72
C GLU A 8 -21.15 33.89 4.46
N ASP A 9 -21.61 33.22 5.52
CA ASP A 9 -20.68 32.56 6.45
C ASP A 9 -20.59 31.06 6.20
N THR A 10 -21.65 30.43 5.69
CA THR A 10 -21.74 28.96 5.71
C THR A 10 -21.34 28.33 4.39
N ILE A 11 -21.74 28.90 3.25
CA ILE A 11 -21.48 28.26 1.95
C ILE A 11 -20.03 28.49 1.50
N ILE A 12 -19.52 29.72 1.61
CA ILE A 12 -18.15 30.05 1.19
C ILE A 12 -17.13 29.29 2.04
N ASP A 13 -17.31 29.27 3.36
CA ASP A 13 -16.44 28.50 4.26
C ASP A 13 -16.52 27.00 4.01
N ARG A 14 -17.71 26.47 3.68
CA ARG A 14 -17.87 25.05 3.32
C ARG A 14 -17.19 24.72 2.00
N VAL A 15 -17.24 25.58 0.99
CA VAL A 15 -16.53 25.38 -0.29
C VAL A 15 -15.02 25.44 -0.06
N GLY A 16 -14.54 26.37 0.77
CA GLY A 16 -13.14 26.43 1.19
C GLY A 16 -12.69 25.17 1.93
N GLY A 17 -13.49 24.68 2.88
CA GLY A 17 -13.26 23.43 3.58
C GLY A 17 -13.27 22.21 2.64
N PHE A 18 -14.19 22.19 1.67
CA PHE A 18 -14.27 21.15 0.66
C PHE A 18 -13.04 21.13 -0.24
N TYR A 19 -12.53 22.29 -0.66
CA TYR A 19 -11.26 22.37 -1.38
C TYR A 19 -10.08 21.89 -0.55
N MET A 20 -9.99 22.35 0.69
CA MET A 20 -8.91 21.95 1.60
C MET A 20 -8.92 20.44 1.86
N PHE A 21 -10.10 19.82 1.94
CA PHE A 21 -10.22 18.37 2.03
C PHE A 21 -9.48 17.66 0.89
N PHE A 22 -9.73 18.00 -0.38
CA PHE A 22 -9.03 17.35 -1.51
C PHE A 22 -7.53 17.65 -1.54
N LYS A 23 -7.14 18.86 -1.14
CA LYS A 23 -5.74 19.25 -1.07
C LYS A 23 -5.00 18.41 -0.02
N THR A 24 -5.55 18.30 1.19
CA THR A 24 -5.00 17.47 2.26
C THR A 24 -4.89 16.01 1.81
N TRP A 25 -5.93 15.43 1.22
CA TRP A 25 -5.88 14.07 0.70
C TRP A 25 -4.80 13.86 -0.37
N THR A 26 -4.62 14.86 -1.24
CA THR A 26 -3.56 14.83 -2.25
C THR A 26 -2.18 14.83 -1.57
N ASP A 27 -1.96 15.74 -0.63
CA ASP A 27 -0.70 15.85 0.10
C ASP A 27 -0.41 14.56 0.90
N ASP A 28 -1.43 13.96 1.52
CA ASP A 28 -1.33 12.70 2.26
C ASP A 28 -0.94 11.52 1.37
N ILE A 29 -1.52 11.40 0.17
CA ILE A 29 -1.14 10.35 -0.79
C ILE A 29 0.33 10.49 -1.19
N ILE A 30 0.77 11.71 -1.51
CA ILE A 30 2.15 12.00 -1.93
C ILE A 30 3.12 11.71 -0.78
N SER A 31 2.76 12.13 0.44
CA SER A 31 3.53 11.89 1.65
C SER A 31 3.66 10.40 1.94
N ASN A 32 2.56 9.65 1.88
CA ASN A 32 2.56 8.19 2.09
C ASN A 32 3.45 7.48 1.07
N ILE A 33 3.40 7.85 -0.22
CA ILE A 33 4.27 7.27 -1.25
C ILE A 33 5.73 7.54 -0.96
N LYS A 34 6.06 8.76 -0.50
CA LYS A 34 7.42 9.12 -0.11
C LYS A 34 7.92 8.24 1.04
N SER A 35 7.12 8.08 2.09
CA SER A 35 7.49 7.24 3.24
C SER A 35 7.57 5.75 2.91
N LEU A 36 6.69 5.25 2.04
CA LEU A 36 6.79 3.88 1.50
C LEU A 36 8.09 3.70 0.72
N ASN A 37 8.50 4.69 -0.08
CA ASN A 37 9.75 4.64 -0.82
C ASN A 37 10.99 4.66 0.08
N GLU A 38 10.95 5.34 1.22
CA GLU A 38 12.03 5.28 2.23
C GLU A 38 12.21 3.85 2.75
N SER A 39 11.11 3.13 2.97
CA SER A 39 11.09 1.74 3.41
C SER A 39 11.52 0.78 2.28
N LEU A 40 10.96 0.95 1.07
CA LEU A 40 11.26 0.13 -0.10
C LEU A 40 12.74 0.22 -0.50
N LYS A 41 13.38 1.38 -0.35
CA LYS A 41 14.80 1.57 -0.65
C LYS A 41 15.69 0.69 0.25
N GLN A 42 15.23 0.25 1.42
CA GLN A 42 16.00 -0.63 2.31
C GLN A 42 15.87 -2.12 1.95
N ILE A 43 14.89 -2.49 1.12
CA ILE A 43 14.60 -3.89 0.79
C ILE A 43 15.34 -4.27 -0.50
N ASP A 44 16.07 -5.39 -0.47
CA ASP A 44 16.72 -5.92 -1.68
C ASP A 44 15.69 -6.67 -2.52
N PHE A 45 15.30 -6.09 -3.65
CA PHE A 45 14.37 -6.72 -4.57
C PHE A 45 15.05 -7.88 -5.32
N ARG A 46 16.28 -7.67 -5.82
CA ARG A 46 17.15 -8.73 -6.38
C ARG A 46 18.51 -8.71 -5.70
N GLU A 47 19.21 -9.85 -5.71
CA GLU A 47 20.57 -9.99 -5.15
C GLU A 47 21.68 -9.75 -6.18
N SER A 48 21.49 -10.19 -7.42
CA SER A 48 22.51 -10.08 -8.46
C SER A 48 21.84 -9.81 -9.82
N PRO A 49 21.91 -8.57 -10.33
CA PRO A 49 22.41 -7.36 -9.67
C PRO A 49 21.51 -6.91 -8.51
N LYS A 50 22.06 -6.17 -7.53
CA LYS A 50 21.27 -5.63 -6.43
C LYS A 50 20.35 -4.50 -6.90
N THR A 51 19.05 -4.65 -6.66
CA THR A 51 18.04 -3.67 -7.05
C THR A 51 17.06 -3.38 -5.92
N TYR A 52 16.34 -2.26 -6.03
CA TYR A 52 15.25 -1.87 -5.13
C TYR A 52 14.05 -1.34 -5.91
N ILE A 53 12.88 -1.36 -5.29
CA ILE A 53 11.63 -0.84 -5.87
C ILE A 53 11.40 0.59 -5.39
N LYS A 54 10.86 1.43 -6.29
CA LYS A 54 10.35 2.75 -6.00
C LYS A 54 8.97 2.90 -6.62
N LEU A 55 8.00 3.35 -5.83
CA LEU A 55 6.69 3.75 -6.30
C LEU A 55 6.78 5.15 -6.90
N ASP A 56 6.26 5.28 -8.12
CA ASP A 56 6.03 6.55 -8.78
C ASP A 56 4.53 6.80 -8.93
N HIS A 57 4.18 8.07 -8.99
CA HIS A 57 2.83 8.56 -9.16
C HIS A 57 2.82 9.66 -10.23
N LYS A 58 1.88 9.57 -11.15
CA LYS A 58 1.68 10.60 -12.17
C LYS A 58 0.23 11.03 -12.17
N PHE A 59 0.00 12.34 -12.26
CA PHE A 59 -1.35 12.83 -12.39
C PHE A 59 -1.96 12.28 -13.70
N LYS A 60 -3.07 11.56 -13.56
CA LYS A 60 -3.77 10.97 -14.69
C LYS A 60 -4.58 12.06 -15.38
N SER A 61 -4.30 12.29 -16.66
CA SER A 61 -5.10 13.21 -17.48
C SER A 61 -6.50 12.60 -17.69
N ASN A 62 -7.44 12.97 -16.83
CA ASN A 62 -8.86 12.61 -16.92
C ASN A 62 -9.67 13.91 -17.05
N GLU A 63 -10.43 14.05 -18.13
CA GLU A 63 -11.21 15.25 -18.43
C GLU A 63 -12.21 15.59 -17.31
N ASN A 64 -12.90 14.59 -16.74
CA ASN A 64 -13.84 14.80 -15.64
C ASN A 64 -13.13 15.34 -14.38
N VAL A 65 -11.92 14.85 -14.09
CA VAL A 65 -11.15 15.31 -12.92
C VAL A 65 -10.60 16.72 -13.15
N LYS A 66 -10.19 17.04 -14.38
CA LYS A 66 -9.78 18.41 -14.75
C LYS A 66 -10.96 19.38 -14.61
N GLU A 67 -12.11 19.04 -15.19
CA GLU A 67 -13.35 19.80 -15.08
C GLU A 67 -13.73 20.02 -13.61
N PHE A 68 -13.72 18.96 -12.78
CA PHE A 68 -14.02 19.08 -11.36
C PHE A 68 -13.05 20.03 -10.63
N LYS A 69 -11.74 19.90 -10.89
CA LYS A 69 -10.74 20.78 -10.28
C LYS A 69 -10.91 22.24 -10.70
N GLU A 70 -11.26 22.49 -11.95
CA GLU A 70 -11.54 23.84 -12.45
C GLU A 70 -12.80 24.42 -11.80
N LEU A 71 -13.91 23.67 -11.76
CA LEU A 71 -15.14 24.08 -11.08
C LEU A 71 -14.89 24.37 -9.60
N LEU A 72 -14.16 23.48 -8.91
CA LEU A 72 -13.80 23.64 -7.51
C LEU A 72 -12.87 24.84 -7.29
N HIS A 73 -11.89 25.06 -8.17
CA HIS A 73 -10.99 26.21 -8.10
C HIS A 73 -11.75 27.52 -8.28
N ASN A 74 -12.63 27.59 -9.28
CA ASN A 74 -13.45 28.77 -9.56
C ASN A 74 -14.46 29.04 -8.44
N ALA A 75 -14.96 28.00 -7.77
CA ALA A 75 -15.86 28.14 -6.62
C ALA A 75 -15.16 28.79 -5.40
N ILE A 76 -13.83 28.74 -5.33
CA ILE A 76 -13.05 29.44 -4.30
C ILE A 76 -12.83 30.88 -4.75
N SER A 77 -13.47 31.82 -4.07
CA SER A 77 -13.19 33.24 -4.26
C SER A 77 -12.20 33.76 -3.22
N ARG A 78 -11.40 34.76 -3.59
CA ARG A 78 -10.76 35.62 -2.60
C ARG A 78 -11.82 36.55 -2.03
N VAL A 79 -12.01 36.51 -0.71
CA VAL A 79 -13.01 37.34 0.02
C VAL A 79 -12.95 38.82 -0.40
N THR A 80 -11.77 39.33 -0.70
CA THR A 80 -11.53 40.70 -1.17
C THR A 80 -12.17 41.05 -2.52
N ASP A 81 -12.47 40.07 -3.37
CA ASP A 81 -13.09 40.28 -4.68
C ASP A 81 -14.63 40.28 -4.61
N LEU A 82 -15.19 39.60 -3.59
CA LEU A 82 -16.63 39.46 -3.40
C LEU A 82 -17.31 40.71 -2.82
N ASP A 83 -16.57 41.49 -2.02
CA ASP A 83 -17.08 42.71 -1.38
C ASP A 83 -16.92 43.97 -2.26
N LYS A 84 -16.36 43.84 -3.48
CA LYS A 84 -16.17 44.96 -4.42
C LYS A 84 -17.48 45.51 -5.00
N THR A 85 -18.54 44.70 -5.02
CA THR A 85 -19.85 45.09 -5.52
C THR A 85 -20.95 44.57 -4.59
N VAL A 86 -22.08 45.29 -4.53
CA VAL A 86 -23.23 44.93 -3.67
C VAL A 86 -23.76 43.51 -3.98
N ASP A 87 -23.61 43.06 -5.23
CA ASP A 87 -24.06 41.75 -5.72
C ASP A 87 -22.92 40.71 -5.89
N GLY A 88 -21.66 41.05 -5.57
CA GLY A 88 -20.50 40.22 -5.91
C GLY A 88 -20.59 38.79 -5.38
N LYS A 89 -21.08 38.63 -4.15
CA LYS A 89 -21.33 37.31 -3.52
C LYS A 89 -22.40 36.50 -4.23
N ARG A 90 -23.51 37.14 -4.61
CA ARG A 90 -24.62 36.48 -5.31
C ARG A 90 -24.17 36.00 -6.68
N LEU A 91 -23.50 36.87 -7.43
CA LEU A 91 -22.95 36.56 -8.75
C LEU A 91 -21.90 35.45 -8.68
N HIS A 92 -21.04 35.44 -7.65
CA HIS A 92 -20.09 34.35 -7.45
C HIS A 92 -20.78 33.01 -7.18
N PHE A 93 -21.81 33.01 -6.33
CA PHE A 93 -22.60 31.80 -6.09
C PHE A 93 -23.24 31.30 -7.38
N GLU A 94 -23.96 32.16 -8.11
CA GLU A 94 -24.68 31.81 -9.34
C GLU A 94 -23.72 31.33 -10.45
N ASN A 95 -22.55 31.94 -10.61
CA ASN A 95 -21.64 31.66 -11.72
C ASN A 95 -20.60 30.57 -11.43
N ASN A 96 -20.25 30.32 -10.16
CA ASN A 96 -19.13 29.45 -9.81
C ASN A 96 -19.51 28.31 -8.84
N ILE A 97 -20.38 28.57 -7.86
CA ILE A 97 -20.75 27.56 -6.85
C ILE A 97 -21.92 26.70 -7.33
N LEU A 98 -22.97 27.33 -7.87
CA LEU A 98 -24.16 26.63 -8.36
C LEU A 98 -23.82 25.63 -9.48
N PRO A 99 -22.98 25.96 -10.49
CA PRO A 99 -22.59 24.98 -11.51
C PRO A 99 -21.82 23.77 -10.95
N LEU A 100 -21.01 23.97 -9.90
CA LEU A 100 -20.34 22.86 -9.20
C LEU A 100 -21.36 21.97 -8.48
N ILE A 101 -22.34 22.57 -7.78
CA ILE A 101 -23.40 21.83 -7.09
C ILE A 101 -24.22 21.01 -8.10
N ASP A 102 -24.69 21.65 -9.17
CA ASP A 102 -25.51 21.01 -10.21
C ASP A 102 -24.76 19.84 -10.85
N LYS A 103 -23.47 20.02 -11.15
CA LYS A 103 -22.64 18.95 -11.72
C LYS A 103 -22.44 17.79 -10.74
N LEU A 104 -22.33 18.07 -9.44
CA LEU A 104 -22.22 17.05 -8.40
C LEU A 104 -23.53 16.26 -8.18
N GLU A 105 -24.67 16.69 -8.71
CA GLU A 105 -25.90 15.91 -8.66
C GLU A 105 -25.83 14.64 -9.52
N ASP A 106 -25.02 14.63 -10.60
CA ASP A 106 -24.72 13.41 -11.35
C ASP A 106 -23.87 12.46 -10.49
N GLU A 107 -24.53 11.45 -9.93
CA GLU A 107 -23.94 10.45 -9.05
C GLU A 107 -22.74 9.72 -9.70
N LYS A 108 -22.85 9.35 -10.97
CA LYS A 108 -21.77 8.63 -11.67
C LYS A 108 -20.55 9.52 -11.90
N TRP A 109 -20.77 10.80 -12.16
CA TRP A 109 -19.67 11.76 -12.29
C TRP A 109 -19.05 12.05 -10.92
N ARG A 110 -19.90 12.32 -9.91
CA ARG A 110 -19.51 12.56 -8.52
C ARG A 110 -18.63 11.44 -7.98
N GLU A 111 -19.03 10.18 -8.08
CA GLU A 111 -18.23 9.03 -7.61
C GLU A 111 -16.83 9.01 -8.24
N LYS A 112 -16.72 9.33 -9.53
CA LYS A 112 -15.43 9.33 -10.25
C LYS A 112 -14.53 10.48 -9.82
N VAL A 113 -15.07 11.69 -9.66
CA VAL A 113 -14.25 12.88 -9.41
C VAL A 113 -13.90 13.02 -7.92
N LEU A 114 -14.74 12.52 -7.01
CA LEU A 114 -14.46 12.57 -5.57
C LEU A 114 -13.42 11.54 -5.11
N ASP A 115 -13.16 10.48 -5.88
CA ASP A 115 -12.09 9.53 -5.57
C ASP A 115 -10.71 10.09 -5.99
N VAL A 116 -10.06 10.79 -5.05
CA VAL A 116 -8.70 11.36 -5.21
C VAL A 116 -7.67 10.29 -5.60
N ARG A 117 -7.84 9.04 -5.19
CA ARG A 117 -6.90 7.97 -5.51
C ARG A 117 -6.85 7.72 -7.01
N SER A 118 -7.99 7.88 -7.69
CA SER A 118 -8.13 7.71 -9.14
C SER A 118 -7.54 8.84 -9.97
N TRP A 119 -7.19 9.96 -9.33
CA TRP A 119 -6.55 11.11 -9.98
C TRP A 119 -5.11 10.83 -10.39
N TYR A 120 -4.53 9.75 -9.86
CA TYR A 120 -3.15 9.36 -10.12
C TYR A 120 -3.11 8.01 -10.82
N GLU A 121 -2.10 7.86 -11.67
CA GLU A 121 -1.61 6.58 -12.14
C GLU A 121 -0.38 6.21 -11.31
N TYR A 122 -0.37 5.02 -10.73
CA TYR A 122 0.74 4.52 -9.93
C TYR A 122 1.55 3.51 -10.72
N LYS A 123 2.87 3.56 -10.56
CA LYS A 123 3.82 2.63 -11.20
C LYS A 123 4.83 2.19 -10.16
N ALA A 124 5.31 0.96 -10.28
CA ALA A 124 6.52 0.55 -9.56
C ALA A 124 7.68 0.57 -10.55
N GLU A 125 8.82 1.10 -10.12
CA GLU A 125 10.04 1.15 -10.92
C GLU A 125 11.16 0.48 -10.14
N GLU A 126 11.89 -0.40 -10.79
CA GLU A 126 13.08 -1.05 -10.26
C GLU A 126 14.30 -0.24 -10.64
N TYR A 127 15.19 -0.06 -9.67
CA TYR A 127 16.43 0.68 -9.82
C TYR A 127 17.61 -0.16 -9.34
N TYR A 128 18.73 -0.04 -10.03
CA TYR A 128 20.00 -0.57 -9.56
C TYR A 128 20.43 0.15 -8.29
N ARG A 129 20.98 -0.59 -7.32
CA ARG A 129 21.53 0.01 -6.10
C ARG A 129 22.84 0.77 -6.33
N GLU A 130 23.64 0.30 -7.27
CA GLU A 130 25.01 0.80 -7.48
C GLU A 130 25.02 2.23 -8.04
N ASP A 131 24.18 2.51 -9.04
CA ASP A 131 24.20 3.77 -9.81
C ASP A 131 22.85 4.48 -9.86
N GLU A 132 21.82 3.94 -9.18
CA GLU A 132 20.44 4.43 -9.22
C GLU A 132 19.86 4.54 -10.64
N GLN A 133 20.41 3.82 -11.62
CA GLN A 133 19.83 3.75 -12.95
C GLN A 133 18.56 2.92 -12.94
N LYS A 134 17.58 3.35 -13.74
CA LYS A 134 16.33 2.64 -13.87
C LYS A 134 16.55 1.32 -14.61
N PHE A 135 16.17 0.22 -13.97
CA PHE A 135 16.23 -1.12 -14.54
C PHE A 135 14.95 -1.46 -15.32
N LYS A 136 13.79 -1.38 -14.68
CA LYS A 136 12.50 -1.80 -15.25
C LYS A 136 11.35 -0.98 -14.70
N THR A 137 10.33 -0.70 -15.51
CA THR A 137 9.08 -0.08 -15.07
C THR A 137 7.97 -1.13 -15.10
N TYR A 138 7.25 -1.28 -13.99
CA TYR A 138 6.08 -2.13 -13.81
C TYR A 138 4.80 -1.28 -13.93
N SER A 139 4.26 -1.22 -15.15
CA SER A 139 2.99 -0.55 -15.44
C SER A 139 1.87 -1.58 -15.55
N GLY A 140 1.06 -1.71 -14.51
CA GLY A 140 0.00 -2.73 -14.43
C GLY A 140 0.55 -4.15 -14.21
N MET A 141 -0.27 -5.02 -13.58
CA MET A 141 0.15 -6.38 -13.24
C MET A 141 -0.06 -7.42 -14.38
N GLY A 142 -0.58 -7.01 -15.54
CA GLY A 142 -1.01 -7.93 -16.61
C GLY A 142 0.12 -8.53 -17.46
N HIS A 143 1.26 -7.84 -17.56
CA HIS A 143 2.39 -8.27 -18.41
C HIS A 143 3.53 -8.95 -17.65
N LEU A 144 3.32 -9.28 -16.37
CA LEU A 144 4.32 -9.88 -15.51
C LEU A 144 4.18 -11.40 -15.46
N SER A 145 5.31 -12.09 -15.33
CA SER A 145 5.27 -13.51 -14.99
C SER A 145 4.60 -13.70 -13.62
N GLY A 146 4.02 -14.89 -13.38
CA GLY A 146 3.42 -15.20 -12.07
C GLY A 146 4.41 -15.05 -10.91
N GLY A 147 5.70 -15.31 -11.15
CA GLY A 147 6.82 -15.07 -10.25
C GLY A 147 6.99 -13.59 -9.89
N GLU A 148 7.23 -12.77 -10.91
CA GLU A 148 7.49 -11.33 -10.75
C GLU A 148 6.31 -10.60 -10.08
N LYS A 149 5.07 -10.99 -10.42
CA LYS A 149 3.87 -10.38 -9.83
C LYS A 149 3.80 -10.61 -8.33
N ALA A 150 4.08 -11.82 -7.86
CA ALA A 150 4.04 -12.15 -6.45
C ALA A 150 5.19 -11.48 -5.69
N GLN A 151 6.40 -11.54 -6.22
CA GLN A 151 7.57 -10.90 -5.63
C GLN A 151 7.33 -9.39 -5.43
N LEU A 152 6.88 -8.69 -6.46
CA LEU A 152 6.55 -7.26 -6.38
C LEU A 152 5.45 -6.99 -5.35
N THR A 153 4.41 -7.82 -5.33
CA THR A 153 3.30 -7.69 -4.37
C THR A 153 3.79 -7.84 -2.93
N PHE A 154 4.57 -8.88 -2.64
CA PHE A 154 5.14 -9.10 -1.32
C PHE A 154 6.06 -7.96 -0.90
N THR A 155 6.91 -7.47 -1.82
CA THR A 155 7.80 -6.33 -1.55
C THR A 155 7.03 -5.09 -1.12
N ILE A 156 6.01 -4.71 -1.89
CA ILE A 156 5.19 -3.52 -1.62
C ILE A 156 4.39 -3.70 -0.33
N LEU A 157 3.77 -4.87 -0.14
CA LEU A 157 2.99 -5.17 1.06
C LEU A 157 3.87 -5.20 2.31
N GLY A 158 5.01 -5.88 2.26
CA GLY A 158 5.98 -5.94 3.34
C GLY A 158 6.48 -4.55 3.71
N SER A 159 6.78 -3.71 2.72
CA SER A 159 7.15 -2.31 2.96
C SER A 159 6.01 -1.49 3.59
N ALA A 160 4.76 -1.70 3.16
CA ALA A 160 3.60 -1.02 3.73
C ALA A 160 3.35 -1.42 5.19
N ILE A 161 3.50 -2.71 5.52
CA ILE A 161 3.49 -3.21 6.90
C ILE A 161 4.65 -2.57 7.67
N ALA A 162 5.84 -2.53 7.06
CA ALA A 162 7.01 -1.92 7.68
C ALA A 162 6.78 -0.45 8.05
N TYR A 163 6.14 0.29 7.15
CA TYR A 163 5.76 1.67 7.38
C TYR A 163 4.68 1.80 8.48
N GLN A 164 3.57 1.06 8.36
CA GLN A 164 2.41 1.20 9.26
C GLN A 164 2.74 0.92 10.72
N PHE A 165 3.68 0.01 10.97
CA PHE A 165 4.11 -0.36 12.31
C PHE A 165 5.39 0.36 12.78
N GLY A 166 5.85 1.39 12.06
CA GLY A 166 7.04 2.16 12.43
C GLY A 166 8.30 1.28 12.48
N LEU A 167 8.37 0.26 11.61
CA LEU A 167 9.47 -0.70 11.57
C LEU A 167 10.78 -0.05 11.10
N THR A 168 10.69 1.16 10.54
CA THR A 168 11.79 1.95 10.00
C THR A 168 12.47 2.78 11.09
N LYS A 169 13.46 2.17 11.75
CA LYS A 169 14.83 2.74 11.82
C LYS A 169 15.80 1.94 12.66
N ASP A 170 15.39 1.29 13.76
CA ASP A 170 16.39 0.80 14.72
C ASP A 170 16.20 -0.62 15.25
N GLY A 171 15.16 -1.37 14.86
CA GLY A 171 14.90 -2.72 15.39
C GLY A 171 14.68 -2.80 16.92
N LEU A 172 14.78 -1.66 17.61
CA LEU A 172 14.80 -1.50 19.07
C LEU A 172 13.52 -0.84 19.61
N GLN A 173 12.51 -0.65 18.76
CA GLN A 173 11.18 -0.22 19.20
C GLN A 173 10.52 -1.41 19.91
N SER A 174 10.72 -1.50 21.23
CA SER A 174 10.27 -2.60 22.11
C SER A 174 8.75 -2.78 22.17
N ASN A 175 7.97 -1.87 21.56
CA ASN A 175 6.50 -1.86 21.58
C ASN A 175 5.84 -2.20 20.22
N SER A 176 6.54 -2.82 19.28
CA SER A 176 5.94 -3.25 18.00
C SER A 176 5.82 -4.78 17.91
N PHE A 177 4.59 -5.29 17.83
CA PHE A 177 4.32 -6.70 17.53
C PHE A 177 4.44 -6.92 16.02
N ARG A 178 5.42 -7.74 15.60
CA ARG A 178 5.83 -7.91 14.20
C ARG A 178 5.63 -9.35 13.75
N PHE A 179 4.41 -9.86 13.82
CA PHE A 179 4.12 -11.27 13.56
C PHE A 179 3.31 -11.45 12.28
N ILE A 180 3.74 -12.37 11.41
CA ILE A 180 3.00 -12.80 10.23
C ILE A 180 2.76 -14.31 10.33
N ALA A 181 1.51 -14.72 10.12
CA ALA A 181 1.15 -16.11 9.90
C ALA A 181 0.86 -16.32 8.41
N ILE A 182 1.46 -17.35 7.82
CA ILE A 182 1.21 -17.77 6.43
C ILE A 182 0.58 -19.16 6.49
N ASP A 183 -0.69 -19.24 6.12
CA ASP A 183 -1.39 -20.50 5.95
C ASP A 183 -1.15 -21.06 4.54
N GLU A 184 -1.12 -22.40 4.42
CA GLU A 184 -0.81 -23.13 3.19
C GLU A 184 0.43 -22.61 2.44
N ALA A 185 1.47 -22.26 3.20
CA ALA A 185 2.68 -21.71 2.62
C ALA A 185 3.38 -22.74 1.74
N PHE A 186 3.85 -22.27 0.59
CA PHE A 186 4.89 -22.94 -0.21
C PHE A 186 4.48 -24.30 -0.78
N LYS A 187 3.34 -24.37 -1.48
CA LYS A 187 3.05 -25.49 -2.39
C LYS A 187 4.19 -25.61 -3.41
N ALA A 188 4.67 -26.83 -3.64
CA ALA A 188 5.91 -27.21 -4.33
C ALA A 188 6.22 -26.55 -5.70
N GLN A 189 5.30 -25.80 -6.30
CA GLN A 189 5.52 -25.09 -7.57
C GLN A 189 6.12 -23.68 -7.40
N ASP A 190 6.51 -23.26 -6.19
CA ASP A 190 6.93 -21.87 -5.96
C ASP A 190 7.98 -21.64 -4.85
N GLU A 191 9.00 -22.49 -4.83
CA GLU A 191 10.12 -22.38 -3.87
C GLU A 191 10.82 -21.01 -3.93
N ASP A 192 10.99 -20.42 -5.12
CA ASP A 192 11.63 -19.11 -5.27
C ASP A 192 10.85 -17.99 -4.57
N LYS A 193 9.51 -17.99 -4.67
CA LYS A 193 8.66 -17.03 -3.95
C LYS A 193 8.73 -17.24 -2.45
N ALA A 194 8.81 -18.50 -2.01
CA ALA A 194 8.95 -18.84 -0.61
C ALA A 194 10.22 -18.25 -0.01
N ARG A 195 11.36 -18.52 -0.65
CA ARG A 195 12.67 -18.02 -0.26
C ARG A 195 12.71 -16.50 -0.27
N TYR A 196 12.10 -15.86 -1.27
CA TYR A 196 11.98 -14.41 -1.31
C TYR A 196 11.18 -13.86 -0.12
N LEU A 197 10.03 -14.45 0.19
CA LEU A 197 9.19 -14.00 1.31
C LEU A 197 9.89 -14.18 2.66
N LEU A 198 10.56 -15.31 2.88
CA LEU A 198 11.38 -15.55 4.08
C LEU A 198 12.47 -14.49 4.23
N LYS A 199 13.19 -14.20 3.14
CA LYS A 199 14.23 -13.18 3.11
C LYS A 199 13.66 -11.78 3.38
N LEU A 200 12.50 -11.45 2.80
CA LEU A 200 11.81 -10.20 3.05
C LEU A 200 11.42 -10.06 4.53
N CYS A 201 10.85 -11.12 5.13
CA CYS A 201 10.52 -11.15 6.55
C CYS A 201 11.76 -10.92 7.42
N LYS A 202 12.91 -11.53 7.08
CA LYS A 202 14.20 -11.28 7.75
C LYS A 202 14.64 -9.82 7.61
N GLN A 203 14.60 -9.25 6.42
CA GLN A 203 14.97 -7.84 6.17
C GLN A 203 14.09 -6.84 6.93
N LEU A 204 12.84 -7.19 7.18
CA LEU A 204 11.86 -6.36 7.89
C LEU A 204 11.77 -6.67 9.40
N HIS A 205 12.59 -7.59 9.90
CA HIS A 205 12.55 -8.07 11.29
C HIS A 205 11.16 -8.55 11.72
N LEU A 206 10.50 -9.33 10.85
CA LEU A 206 9.20 -9.94 11.11
C LEU A 206 9.39 -11.35 11.68
N GLN A 207 8.68 -11.65 12.76
CA GLN A 207 8.49 -13.00 13.30
C GLN A 207 7.47 -13.74 12.44
N LEU A 208 7.77 -15.00 12.11
CA LEU A 208 6.99 -15.78 11.15
C LEU A 208 6.41 -17.04 11.80
N LEU A 209 5.16 -17.33 11.50
CA LEU A 209 4.54 -18.65 11.67
C LEU A 209 4.13 -19.16 10.30
N VAL A 210 4.65 -20.32 9.92
CA VAL A 210 4.37 -20.94 8.64
C VAL A 210 3.61 -22.23 8.86
N VAL A 211 2.46 -22.37 8.20
CA VAL A 211 1.71 -23.63 8.13
C VAL A 211 1.95 -24.21 6.74
N THR A 212 2.62 -25.35 6.67
CA THR A 212 2.95 -26.02 5.40
C THR A 212 2.80 -27.54 5.56
N PRO A 213 2.43 -28.27 4.50
CA PRO A 213 2.47 -29.73 4.52
C PRO A 213 3.87 -30.25 4.84
N ALA A 214 3.96 -31.39 5.53
CA ALA A 214 5.23 -31.97 5.99
C ALA A 214 6.26 -32.14 4.86
N ASP A 215 5.81 -32.47 3.65
CA ASP A 215 6.68 -32.70 2.48
C ASP A 215 7.43 -31.42 2.02
N ASN A 216 6.93 -30.23 2.36
CA ASN A 216 7.48 -28.94 1.92
C ASN A 216 8.33 -28.25 3.00
N ILE A 217 8.60 -28.91 4.13
CA ILE A 217 9.34 -28.29 5.25
C ILE A 217 10.77 -27.86 4.85
N HIS A 218 11.40 -28.57 3.92
CA HIS A 218 12.75 -28.29 3.41
C HIS A 218 12.90 -26.87 2.83
N ILE A 219 11.79 -26.24 2.41
CA ILE A 219 11.78 -24.88 1.87
C ILE A 219 12.09 -23.85 2.96
N VAL A 220 11.63 -24.09 4.19
CA VAL A 220 11.70 -23.16 5.33
C VAL A 220 12.68 -23.58 6.41
N GLU A 221 13.21 -24.79 6.33
CA GLU A 221 14.03 -25.44 7.37
C GLU A 221 15.19 -24.56 7.86
N ASN A 222 15.86 -23.86 6.94
CA ASN A 222 16.99 -22.96 7.24
C ASN A 222 16.59 -21.62 7.87
N ASP A 223 15.30 -21.31 7.92
CA ASP A 223 14.74 -20.01 8.29
C ASP A 223 13.84 -20.08 9.53
N ILE A 224 13.61 -21.26 10.10
CA ILE A 224 12.78 -21.48 11.29
C ILE A 224 13.60 -22.00 12.49
N SER A 225 13.11 -21.75 13.71
CA SER A 225 13.76 -22.22 14.95
C SER A 225 12.99 -23.34 15.66
N PHE A 226 11.69 -23.46 15.40
CA PHE A 226 10.79 -24.41 16.03
C PHE A 226 9.86 -25.02 14.99
N VAL A 227 9.51 -26.28 15.20
CA VAL A 227 8.58 -27.05 14.38
C VAL A 227 7.45 -27.56 15.28
N HIS A 228 6.22 -27.29 14.83
CA HIS A 228 4.98 -27.76 15.43
C HIS A 228 4.38 -28.82 14.50
N TYR A 229 4.73 -30.10 14.73
CA TYR A 229 4.28 -31.19 13.87
C TYR A 229 2.89 -31.66 14.31
N VAL A 230 1.91 -31.59 13.42
CA VAL A 230 0.53 -31.98 13.68
C VAL A 230 0.21 -33.28 12.96
N GLU A 231 -0.19 -34.29 13.71
CA GLU A 231 -0.60 -35.60 13.21
C GLU A 231 -2.06 -35.86 13.57
N ARG A 232 -2.85 -36.42 12.65
CA ARG A 232 -4.22 -36.88 12.96
C ARG A 232 -4.18 -38.36 13.36
N LYS A 233 -4.35 -38.65 14.66
CA LYS A 233 -4.46 -40.02 15.18
C LYS A 233 -5.91 -40.51 15.16
N ASN A 234 -6.08 -41.77 14.72
CA ASN A 234 -7.37 -42.48 14.68
C ASN A 234 -8.51 -41.68 14.02
N GLU A 235 -8.17 -40.86 13.02
CA GLU A 235 -9.08 -39.95 12.29
C GLU A 235 -9.92 -38.99 13.17
N THR A 236 -9.66 -38.88 14.47
CA THR A 236 -10.56 -38.19 15.41
C THR A 236 -9.84 -37.21 16.33
N THR A 237 -8.52 -37.38 16.50
CA THR A 237 -7.74 -36.57 17.42
C THR A 237 -6.52 -35.98 16.71
N SER A 238 -6.34 -34.66 16.81
CA SER A 238 -5.10 -34.00 16.40
C SER A 238 -4.09 -34.07 17.53
N TRP A 239 -2.92 -34.61 17.25
CA TRP A 239 -1.78 -34.66 18.16
C TRP A 239 -0.73 -33.66 17.70
N LEU A 240 -0.18 -32.90 18.65
CA LEU A 240 0.85 -31.90 18.40
C LEU A 240 2.17 -32.38 19.02
N TYR A 241 3.24 -32.30 18.25
CA TYR A 241 4.60 -32.53 18.72
C TYR A 241 5.40 -31.24 18.53
N ASP A 242 5.93 -30.72 19.62
CA ASP A 242 6.72 -29.50 19.63
C ASP A 242 8.20 -29.86 19.74
N MET A 243 9.00 -29.36 18.81
CA MET A 243 10.43 -29.63 18.79
C MET A 243 11.22 -28.45 18.21
N SER A 244 12.47 -28.29 18.66
CA SER A 244 13.38 -27.37 17.99
C SER A 244 13.77 -27.91 16.61
N ILE A 245 14.22 -27.04 15.71
CA ILE A 245 14.70 -27.48 14.39
C ILE A 245 15.87 -28.48 14.50
N GLU A 246 16.74 -28.33 15.50
CA GLU A 246 17.82 -29.28 15.76
C GLU A 246 17.32 -30.67 16.14
N GLN A 247 16.24 -30.75 16.93
CA GLN A 247 15.61 -32.01 17.29
C GLN A 247 14.93 -32.64 16.08
N PHE A 248 14.22 -31.83 15.29
CA PHE A 248 13.58 -32.28 14.04
C PHE A 248 14.62 -32.92 13.09
N ASN A 249 15.74 -32.24 12.84
CA ASN A 249 16.78 -32.72 11.94
C ASN A 249 17.43 -34.03 12.43
N LYS A 250 17.63 -34.17 13.75
CA LYS A 250 18.13 -35.41 14.36
C LYS A 250 17.15 -36.56 14.18
N GLU A 251 15.86 -36.34 14.41
CA GLU A 251 14.84 -37.38 14.23
C GLU A 251 14.74 -37.77 12.75
N GLN A 252 14.73 -36.79 11.83
CA GLN A 252 14.68 -37.05 10.39
C GLN A 252 15.87 -37.92 9.92
N SER A 253 17.10 -37.62 10.38
CA SER A 253 18.28 -38.42 10.02
C SER A 253 18.18 -39.89 10.41
N LYS A 254 17.48 -40.23 11.51
CA LYS A 254 17.30 -41.62 11.93
C LYS A 254 16.40 -42.43 10.98
N TYR A 255 15.50 -41.76 10.25
CA TYR A 255 14.59 -42.40 9.30
C TYR A 255 15.15 -42.45 7.88
N THR A 256 16.10 -41.58 7.53
CA THR A 256 16.73 -41.56 6.20
C THR A 256 17.91 -42.54 6.08
N ASP A 257 18.56 -42.87 7.21
CA ASP A 257 19.68 -43.84 7.28
C ASP A 257 19.22 -45.31 7.51
N SER A 258 17.93 -45.58 7.37
CA SER A 258 17.29 -46.91 7.53
C SER A 258 16.51 -47.31 6.29
#